data_AF-A0A7C7L9B3-F1
#
_entry.id   AF-A0A7C7L9B3-F1
#
_cell.length_a   1.000
_cell.length_b   1.000
_cell.length_c   1.000
_cell.angle_alpha   90.00
_cell.angle_beta   90.00
_cell.angle_gamma   90.00
#
_symmetry.space_group_name_H-M   'P 1'
#
loop_
_entity.id
_entity.type
_entity.pdbx_description
1 polymer ?
#
loop_
_entity_poly.entity_id
_entity_poly.type
_entity_poly.pdbx_seq_one_letter_code
_entity_poly.pdbx_strand_id
1 'polypeptide(L)' 'MPERMRRRMPDEPVPKPREGDDGPRTPDVEPPDTRELLERMKRVDPRQARRYRQRSGE' A
#
# COMPACT_ATOMS: atom_id res chain seq x y z
N MET A 1 -25.82 -1.39 34.64
CA MET A 1 -25.02 -0.83 33.53
C MET A 1 -24.58 -2.02 32.67
N PRO A 2 -25.03 -2.16 31.41
CA PRO A 2 -24.58 -3.29 30.59
C PRO A 2 -23.12 -3.10 30.19
N GLU A 3 -22.28 -4.10 30.46
CA GLU A 3 -20.88 -4.13 30.06
C GLU A 3 -20.75 -4.08 28.53
N ARG A 4 -19.96 -3.12 28.04
CA ARG A 4 -19.65 -3.01 26.61
C ARG A 4 -18.78 -4.19 26.20
N MET A 5 -19.39 -5.24 25.65
CA MET A 5 -18.64 -6.31 24.96
C MET A 5 -17.82 -5.69 23.82
N ARG A 6 -16.52 -5.54 24.04
CA ARG A 6 -15.57 -5.15 22.98
C ARG A 6 -15.20 -6.42 22.22
N ARG A 7 -15.75 -6.59 21.03
CA ARG A 7 -15.33 -7.64 20.10
C ARG A 7 -13.85 -7.41 19.79
N ARG A 8 -12.96 -8.31 20.21
CA ARG A 8 -11.54 -8.24 19.84
C ARG A 8 -11.47 -8.36 18.32
N MET A 9 -10.91 -7.37 17.65
CA MET A 9 -10.59 -7.53 16.23
C MET A 9 -9.51 -8.62 16.10
N PRO A 10 -9.57 -9.45 15.06
CA PRO A 10 -8.50 -10.41 14.78
C PRO A 10 -7.17 -9.68 14.66
N ASP A 11 -6.13 -10.27 15.25
CA ASP A 11 -4.75 -9.74 15.26
C ASP A 11 -4.10 -9.85 13.87
N GLU A 12 -4.59 -10.77 13.05
CA GLU A 12 -4.08 -11.02 11.71
C GLU A 12 -4.69 -10.07 10.67
N PRO A 13 -3.86 -9.49 9.78
CA PRO A 13 -4.34 -8.68 8.68
C PRO A 13 -5.21 -9.54 7.77
N VAL A 14 -6.35 -8.98 7.34
CA VAL A 14 -7.24 -9.62 6.38
C VAL A 14 -6.42 -9.99 5.13
N PRO A 15 -6.38 -11.26 4.70
CA PRO A 15 -5.62 -11.65 3.53
C PRO A 15 -6.13 -10.86 2.32
N LYS A 16 -5.20 -10.36 1.50
CA LYS A 16 -5.58 -9.71 0.23
C LYS A 16 -6.48 -10.67 -0.55
N PRO A 17 -7.61 -10.19 -1.12
CA PRO A 17 -8.41 -11.01 -2.00
C PRO A 17 -7.50 -11.61 -3.08
N ARG A 18 -7.58 -12.93 -3.27
CA ARG A 18 -6.86 -13.62 -4.35
C ARG A 18 -7.16 -12.87 -5.66
N GLU A 19 -6.11 -12.49 -6.39
CA GLU A 19 -6.24 -12.05 -7.79
C GLU A 19 -7.09 -13.08 -8.53
N GLY A 20 -8.36 -12.78 -8.78
CA GLY A 20 -9.26 -13.77 -9.39
C GLY A 20 -10.76 -13.54 -9.29
N ASP A 21 -11.27 -12.66 -8.42
CA ASP A 21 -12.72 -12.47 -8.27
C ASP A 21 -13.23 -11.26 -9.07
N ASP A 22 -13.70 -11.52 -10.30
CA ASP A 22 -14.63 -10.76 -11.18
C ASP A 22 -14.52 -9.22 -11.34
N GLY A 23 -13.44 -8.59 -10.89
CA GLY A 23 -13.21 -7.14 -11.01
C GLY A 23 -12.29 -6.73 -12.17
N PRO A 24 -12.36 -5.46 -12.63
CA PRO A 24 -11.39 -4.93 -13.59
C PRO A 24 -9.97 -5.09 -13.03
N ARG A 25 -9.11 -5.71 -13.85
CA ARG A 25 -7.70 -5.91 -13.51
C ARG A 25 -6.92 -4.61 -13.64
N THR A 26 -5.79 -4.56 -12.96
CA THR A 26 -4.77 -3.54 -13.22
C THR A 26 -4.44 -3.55 -14.72
N PRO A 27 -4.42 -2.39 -15.40
CA PRO A 27 -4.09 -2.33 -16.82
C PRO A 27 -2.67 -2.85 -17.06
N ASP A 28 -2.49 -3.55 -18.19
CA ASP A 28 -1.19 -4.04 -18.65
C ASP A 28 -0.43 -2.90 -19.31
N VAL A 29 0.05 -1.96 -18.48
CA VAL A 29 0.84 -0.81 -18.90
C VAL A 29 2.13 -0.78 -18.10
N GLU A 30 3.24 -0.42 -18.77
CA GLU A 30 4.51 -0.25 -18.07
C GLU A 30 4.41 0.92 -17.08
N PRO A 31 4.86 0.74 -15.83
CA PRO A 31 4.90 1.82 -14.86
C PRO A 31 5.91 2.89 -15.31
N PRO A 32 5.67 4.17 -14.99
CA PRO A 32 6.59 5.26 -15.34
C PRO A 32 7.93 5.13 -14.60
N ASP A 33 9.02 5.62 -15.19
CA ASP A 33 10.30 5.74 -14.49
C ASP A 33 10.23 6.81 -13.39
N THR A 34 10.76 6.44 -12.24
CA THR A 34 10.57 7.14 -10.97
C THR A 34 11.91 7.38 -10.26
N ARG A 35 13.04 7.10 -10.91
CA ARG A 35 14.38 7.30 -10.34
C ARG A 35 14.64 8.77 -10.01
N GLU A 36 14.40 9.66 -10.96
CA GLU A 36 14.59 11.11 -10.74
C GLU A 36 13.65 11.65 -9.66
N LEU A 37 12.41 11.16 -9.61
CA LEU A 37 11.45 11.52 -8.57
C LEU A 37 11.95 11.09 -7.19
N LEU A 38 12.40 9.85 -7.05
CA LEU A 38 12.94 9.30 -5.80
C LEU A 38 14.21 10.05 -5.36
N GLU A 39 15.07 10.45 -6.28
CA GLU A 39 16.25 11.26 -5.97
C GLU A 39 15.88 12.65 -5.45
N ARG A 40 14.93 13.33 -6.10
CA ARG A 40 14.43 14.64 -5.64
C ARG A 40 13.71 14.51 -4.30
N MET A 41 12.87 13.49 -4.14
CA MET A 41 12.23 13.19 -2.85
C MET A 41 13.27 12.94 -1.77
N LYS A 42 14.33 12.18 -2.01
CA LYS A 42 15.35 11.90 -1.00
C LYS A 42 16.06 13.17 -0.53
N ARG A 43 16.25 14.16 -1.42
CA ARG A 43 16.82 15.48 -1.09
C ARG A 43 15.86 16.35 -0.28
N VAL A 44 14.56 16.26 -0.53
CA VAL A 44 13.53 17.06 0.16
C VAL A 44 13.07 16.41 1.47
N ASP A 45 12.64 15.15 1.40
CA ASP A 45 12.25 14.31 2.53
C ASP A 45 12.57 12.81 2.26
N PRO A 46 13.60 12.26 2.90
CA PRO A 46 13.97 10.85 2.74
C PRO A 46 12.91 9.87 3.25
N ARG A 47 12.04 10.27 4.20
CA ARG A 47 10.95 9.41 4.69
C ARG A 47 9.86 9.27 3.64
N GLN A 48 9.58 10.35 2.90
CA GLN A 48 8.62 10.33 1.80
C GLN A 48 9.10 9.44 0.65
N ALA A 49 10.38 9.52 0.28
CA ALA A 49 10.98 8.63 -0.72
C ALA A 49 10.82 7.14 -0.34
N ARG A 50 11.03 6.81 0.94
CA ARG A 50 10.88 5.43 1.44
C ARG A 50 9.42 4.94 1.38
N ARG A 51 8.46 5.79 1.77
CA ARG A 51 7.02 5.48 1.72
C ARG A 51 6.51 5.37 0.29
N TYR A 52 7.03 6.16 -0.63
CA TYR A 52 6.68 6.08 -2.04
C TYR A 52 7.13 4.73 -2.60
N ARG A 53 8.41 4.39 -2.43
CA ARG A 53 9.00 3.12 -2.86
C ARG A 53 8.24 1.89 -2.36
N GLN A 54 7.87 1.89 -1.07
CA GLN A 54 7.06 0.82 -0.47
C GLN A 54 5.65 0.72 -1.06
N ARG A 55 5.05 1.82 -1.51
CA ARG A 55 3.71 1.85 -2.10
C ARG A 55 3.69 1.57 -3.60
N SER A 56 4.68 2.08 -4.33
CA SER A 56 4.80 1.88 -5.78
C SER A 56 5.36 0.50 -6.13
N GLY A 57 6.08 -0.15 -5.22
CA GLY A 57 6.73 -1.44 -5.48
C GLY A 57 8.07 -1.32 -6.19
N GLU A 58 8.69 -0.13 -6.16
CA GLU A 58 10.04 0.14 -6.65
C GLU A 58 11.18 -0.33 -5.73
#